data_AF-A0A4R2GZB9-F1
#
_entry.id   AF-A0A4R2GZB9-F1
#
_cell.length_a   1.000
_cell.length_b   1.000
_cell.length_c   1.000
_cell.angle_alpha   90.00
_cell.angle_beta   90.00
_cell.angle_gamma   90.00
#
_symmetry.space_group_name_H-M   'P 1'
#
loop_
_entity.id
_entity.type
_entity.pdbx_description
1 polymer ?
#
loop_
_entity_poly.entity_id
_entity_poly.type
_entity_poly.pdbx_seq_one_letter_code
_entity_poly.pdbx_strand_id
1 'polypeptide(L)'
;MRPAGRQTPPAPVGAGGIADAARGGNPRRAGVSGISRQALAGLAGLFAVSGAGALWTGPAAAGPVEDALAYCRSVGDNNMINAVPPDMLEQTAKKLGVTLPANEPARAVWRCMDGAVMVCIAGGRRFCGRADTQVVPSPEARKYCHDNPSAVEVPSWATGRDTIFAWRCEGPEPIVSGAVRSVDKRGFVKEYWQAYKPDAQ
;
A
#
# COMPACT_ATOMS: atom_id res chain seq x y z
N MET A 1 -41.99 -27.87 24.56
CA MET A 1 -42.01 -26.42 24.87
C MET A 1 -41.25 -26.20 26.18
N ARG A 2 -40.10 -25.53 26.15
CA ARG A 2 -39.27 -25.16 27.32
C ARG A 2 -39.34 -23.63 27.49
N PRO A 3 -39.44 -23.07 28.70
CA PRO A 3 -39.53 -21.62 28.86
C PRO A 3 -38.16 -20.96 28.68
N ALA A 4 -38.18 -19.80 28.03
CA ALA A 4 -37.02 -18.96 27.76
C ALA A 4 -36.49 -18.30 29.04
N GLY A 5 -35.19 -18.45 29.30
CA GLY A 5 -34.48 -17.74 30.36
C GLY A 5 -34.28 -16.27 29.98
N ARG A 6 -34.65 -15.35 30.90
CA ARG A 6 -34.37 -13.91 30.77
C ARG A 6 -32.88 -13.66 30.98
N GLN A 7 -32.23 -13.03 30.00
CA GLN A 7 -30.88 -12.48 30.13
C GLN A 7 -30.97 -11.03 30.61
N THR A 8 -30.24 -10.69 31.66
CA THR A 8 -30.10 -9.33 32.19
C THR A 8 -29.03 -8.57 31.38
N PRO A 9 -29.26 -7.30 31.00
CA PRO A 9 -28.26 -6.51 30.28
C PRO A 9 -27.12 -6.03 31.20
N PRO A 10 -25.89 -5.86 30.68
CA PRO A 10 -24.79 -5.26 31.43
C PRO A 10 -24.95 -3.74 31.59
N ALA A 11 -24.39 -3.22 32.69
CA ALA A 11 -24.41 -1.80 33.07
C ALA A 11 -23.52 -0.92 32.16
N PRO A 12 -23.84 0.38 31.99
CA PRO A 12 -23.05 1.30 31.19
C PRO A 12 -21.76 1.72 31.91
N VAL A 13 -20.63 1.68 31.20
CA VAL A 13 -19.35 2.27 31.63
C VAL A 13 -19.38 3.76 31.32
N GLY A 14 -19.12 4.56 32.35
CA GLY A 14 -19.33 5.99 32.41
C GLY A 14 -18.41 6.82 31.50
N ALA A 15 -19.01 7.93 31.05
CA ALA A 15 -18.33 9.08 30.48
C ALA A 15 -17.69 9.92 31.60
N GLY A 16 -16.43 10.29 31.40
CA GLY A 16 -15.73 11.34 32.13
C GLY A 16 -14.47 11.68 31.32
N GLY A 17 -14.05 12.91 31.13
CA GLY A 17 -14.52 14.21 31.57
C GLY A 17 -13.63 15.23 30.86
N ILE A 18 -14.26 16.27 30.35
CA ILE A 18 -13.66 17.50 29.81
C ILE A 18 -12.87 18.23 30.89
N ALA A 19 -11.66 18.68 30.57
CA ALA A 19 -10.98 19.79 31.25
C ALA A 19 -10.00 20.50 30.30
N ASP A 20 -10.49 21.58 29.70
CA ASP A 20 -9.70 22.73 29.27
C ASP A 20 -9.24 23.51 30.52
N ALA A 21 -7.96 23.91 30.57
CA ALA A 21 -7.49 25.14 31.22
C ALA A 21 -5.99 25.30 30.94
N ALA A 22 -5.63 26.30 30.13
CA ALA A 22 -5.03 27.56 30.57
C ALA A 22 -3.50 27.49 30.77
N ARG A 23 -2.70 28.12 29.91
CA ARG A 23 -2.31 29.54 29.92
C ARG A 23 -1.20 29.82 30.96
N GLY A 24 0.00 30.09 30.45
CA GLY A 24 1.18 30.59 31.17
C GLY A 24 2.41 30.16 30.36
N GLY A 25 3.27 31.00 29.82
CA GLY A 25 3.89 32.22 30.34
C GLY A 25 5.31 32.19 29.78
N ASN A 26 5.68 33.25 29.05
CA ASN A 26 6.88 33.38 28.23
C ASN A 26 8.17 33.66 29.07
N PRO A 27 9.31 34.03 28.47
CA PRO A 27 10.51 33.25 28.15
C PRO A 27 11.70 33.59 29.07
N ARG A 28 12.87 32.93 28.90
CA ARG A 28 14.19 33.57 29.11
C ARG A 28 15.39 32.70 28.71
N ARG A 29 16.40 33.39 28.14
CA ARG A 29 17.83 33.03 27.92
C ARG A 29 18.07 32.14 26.69
N ALA A 30 19.07 32.36 25.84
CA ALA A 30 20.27 33.19 25.84
C ALA A 30 20.49 33.69 24.39
N GLY A 31 20.95 34.91 24.13
CA GLY A 31 22.36 35.27 24.23
C GLY A 31 23.06 35.01 22.89
N VAL A 32 22.95 35.96 21.95
CA VAL A 32 23.92 36.10 20.85
C VAL A 32 24.27 37.57 20.75
N SER A 33 25.53 37.85 21.09
CA SER A 33 26.22 39.12 21.01
C SER A 33 26.31 39.63 19.57
N GLY A 34 26.06 40.94 19.42
CA GLY A 34 26.90 41.85 18.65
C GLY A 34 27.03 41.62 17.15
N ILE A 35 26.15 42.24 16.36
CA ILE A 35 26.49 42.67 15.01
C ILE A 35 26.41 44.19 14.97
N SER A 36 27.59 44.78 14.81
CA SER A 36 27.86 46.21 14.82
C SER A 36 27.13 46.91 13.66
N ARG A 37 26.45 48.02 13.97
CA ARG A 37 25.89 48.94 12.98
C ARG A 37 27.02 49.80 12.45
N GLN A 38 27.39 49.63 11.19
CA GLN A 38 28.02 50.72 10.43
C GLN A 38 27.02 51.20 9.38
N ALA A 39 26.51 52.41 9.62
CA ALA A 39 25.84 53.21 8.61
C ALA A 39 26.92 53.93 7.81
N LEU A 40 26.89 53.80 6.48
CA LEU A 40 27.43 54.80 5.57
C LEU A 40 26.47 54.90 4.39
N ALA A 41 25.79 56.04 4.35
CA ALA A 41 24.96 56.49 3.26
C ALA A 41 25.84 57.00 2.11
N GLY A 42 25.34 56.82 0.89
CA GLY A 42 25.60 57.73 -0.24
C GLY A 42 26.63 57.27 -1.26
N LEU A 43 26.15 56.80 -2.41
CA LEU A 43 26.38 57.47 -3.71
C LEU A 43 25.55 56.76 -4.79
N ALA A 44 24.62 57.51 -5.37
CA ALA A 44 23.90 57.14 -6.57
C ALA A 44 24.89 57.08 -7.75
N GLY A 45 25.05 55.90 -8.34
CA GLY A 45 25.77 55.69 -9.59
C GLY A 45 24.90 54.87 -10.53
N LEU A 46 24.32 55.54 -11.54
CA LEU A 46 23.68 54.87 -12.66
C LEU A 46 24.72 53.99 -13.38
N PHE A 47 24.59 52.67 -13.27
CA PHE A 47 25.16 51.74 -14.23
C PHE A 47 24.01 50.99 -14.91
N ALA A 48 23.99 51.14 -16.24
CA ALA A 48 23.02 50.57 -17.14
C ALA A 48 22.93 49.04 -16.96
N VAL A 49 21.75 48.56 -16.60
CA VAL A 49 21.42 47.14 -16.56
C VAL A 49 21.28 46.65 -18.01
N SER A 50 22.35 46.07 -18.55
CA SER A 50 22.23 45.17 -19.70
C SER A 50 21.49 43.93 -19.24
N GLY A 51 20.18 43.86 -19.53
CA GLY A 51 19.30 42.76 -19.20
C GLY A 51 19.66 41.47 -19.94
N ALA A 52 20.63 40.72 -19.42
CA ALA A 52 20.68 39.29 -19.64
C ALA A 52 19.68 38.65 -18.66
N GLY A 53 18.46 38.41 -19.13
CA GLY A 53 17.44 37.70 -18.37
C GLY A 53 17.95 36.29 -18.03
N ALA A 54 18.47 36.11 -16.81
CA ALA A 54 18.72 34.80 -16.25
C ALA A 54 17.35 34.11 -16.09
N LEU A 55 17.02 33.24 -17.04
CA LEU A 55 15.89 32.31 -16.90
C LEU A 55 16.18 31.43 -15.68
N TRP A 56 15.63 31.79 -14.53
CA TRP A 56 15.54 30.91 -13.37
C TRP A 56 14.63 29.74 -13.76
N THR A 57 15.21 28.68 -14.31
CA THR A 57 14.56 27.39 -14.38
C THR A 57 14.50 26.84 -12.96
N GLY A 58 13.38 27.04 -12.28
CA GLY A 58 13.10 26.36 -11.02
C GLY A 58 13.14 24.84 -11.22
N PRO A 59 13.42 24.05 -10.17
CA PRO A 59 13.40 22.60 -10.29
C PRO A 59 12.02 22.15 -10.76
N ALA A 60 11.98 21.32 -11.79
CA ALA A 60 10.73 20.67 -12.22
C ALA A 60 10.18 19.87 -11.04
N ALA A 61 8.88 20.01 -10.78
CA ALA A 61 8.20 19.15 -9.82
C ALA A 61 8.38 17.69 -10.27
N ALA A 62 8.78 16.82 -9.35
CA ALA A 62 8.83 15.39 -9.60
C ALA A 62 7.44 14.88 -9.99
N GLY A 63 7.39 13.94 -10.95
CA GLY A 63 6.15 13.28 -11.31
C GLY A 63 5.77 12.19 -10.31
N PRO A 64 4.52 11.69 -10.35
CA PRO A 64 4.07 10.59 -9.50
C PRO A 64 4.94 9.32 -9.59
N VAL A 65 5.55 9.04 -10.75
CA VAL A 65 6.54 7.96 -10.93
C VAL A 65 7.78 8.19 -10.07
N GLU A 66 8.42 9.36 -10.19
CA GLU A 66 9.61 9.71 -9.42
C GLU A 66 9.32 9.72 -7.91
N ASP A 67 8.14 10.20 -7.52
CA ASP A 67 7.68 10.21 -6.14
C ASP A 67 7.53 8.78 -5.59
N ALA A 68 6.92 7.86 -6.33
CA ALA A 68 6.79 6.46 -5.90
C ALA A 68 8.16 5.77 -5.75
N LEU A 69 9.08 6.02 -6.69
CA LEU A 69 10.44 5.48 -6.66
C LEU A 69 11.28 6.05 -5.51
N ALA A 70 11.20 7.36 -5.26
CA ALA A 70 11.85 8.01 -4.12
C ALA A 70 11.24 7.53 -2.80
N TYR A 71 9.92 7.39 -2.76
CA TYR A 71 9.19 6.90 -1.60
C TYR A 71 9.65 5.50 -1.21
N CYS A 72 9.60 4.52 -2.12
CA CYS A 72 10.01 3.16 -1.78
C CYS A 72 11.48 3.08 -1.34
N ARG A 73 12.39 3.80 -2.00
CA ARG A 73 13.81 3.86 -1.59
C ARG A 73 13.99 4.37 -0.16
N SER A 74 13.14 5.30 0.29
CA SER A 74 13.24 5.86 1.65
C SER A 74 12.64 4.95 2.72
N VAL A 75 11.51 4.29 2.44
CA VAL A 75 10.80 3.47 3.46
C VAL A 75 11.23 1.99 3.45
N GLY A 76 11.88 1.52 2.38
CA GLY A 76 12.24 0.13 2.19
C GLY A 76 11.00 -0.74 1.92
N ASP A 77 10.37 -1.24 2.98
CA ASP A 77 9.15 -2.03 2.91
C ASP A 77 7.93 -1.20 3.35
N ASN A 78 6.90 -1.17 2.52
CA ASN A 78 5.58 -0.69 2.91
C ASN A 78 4.52 -1.64 2.33
N ASN A 79 3.72 -2.21 3.23
CA ASN A 79 2.68 -3.18 2.89
C ASN A 79 1.33 -2.53 2.52
N MET A 80 1.21 -1.21 2.60
CA MET A 80 0.03 -0.50 2.13
C MET A 80 -0.08 -0.67 0.62
N ILE A 81 -1.25 -1.14 0.19
CA ILE A 81 -1.59 -1.32 -1.22
C ILE A 81 -2.21 -0.02 -1.70
N ASN A 82 -1.56 0.63 -2.66
CA ASN A 82 -2.00 1.90 -3.23
C ASN A 82 -2.41 1.70 -4.69
N ALA A 83 -3.30 2.54 -5.21
CA ALA A 83 -3.60 2.55 -6.64
C ALA A 83 -2.35 2.97 -7.43
N VAL A 84 -2.10 2.32 -8.56
CA VAL A 84 -1.03 2.72 -9.48
C VAL A 84 -1.40 4.10 -10.08
N PRO A 85 -0.51 5.10 -9.98
CA PRO A 85 -0.68 6.39 -10.63
C PRO A 85 -0.90 6.28 -12.15
N PRO A 86 -1.70 7.17 -12.78
CA PRO A 86 -2.03 7.06 -14.20
C PRO A 86 -0.85 6.98 -15.17
N ASP A 87 0.23 7.71 -14.88
CA ASP A 87 1.49 7.73 -15.62
C ASP A 87 2.26 6.40 -15.57
N MET A 88 2.04 5.57 -14.55
CA MET A 88 2.63 4.23 -14.42
C MET A 88 1.78 3.12 -15.06
N LEU A 89 0.51 3.38 -15.42
CA LEU A 89 -0.45 2.34 -15.77
C LEU A 89 -0.09 1.57 -17.04
N GLU A 90 0.24 2.27 -18.13
CA GLU A 90 0.54 1.63 -19.42
C GLU A 90 1.73 0.69 -19.29
N GLN A 91 2.80 1.17 -18.66
CA GLN A 91 4.00 0.37 -18.47
C GLN A 91 3.76 -0.79 -17.49
N THR A 92 2.96 -0.57 -16.45
CA THR A 92 2.55 -1.65 -15.52
C THR A 92 1.77 -2.74 -16.27
N ALA A 93 0.84 -2.34 -17.14
CA ALA A 93 0.04 -3.26 -17.95
C ALA A 93 0.93 -4.07 -18.92
N LYS A 94 1.84 -3.39 -19.63
CA LYS A 94 2.85 -4.02 -20.50
C LYS A 94 3.72 -5.01 -19.73
N LYS A 95 4.22 -4.62 -18.55
CA LYS A 95 5.07 -5.48 -17.70
C LYS A 95 4.36 -6.75 -17.24
N LEU A 96 3.05 -6.65 -16.99
CA LEU A 96 2.22 -7.76 -16.52
C LEU A 96 1.55 -8.55 -17.65
N GLY A 97 1.76 -8.15 -18.91
CA GLY A 97 1.20 -8.81 -20.08
C GLY A 97 -0.33 -8.75 -20.13
N VAL A 98 -0.92 -7.66 -19.63
CA VAL A 98 -2.37 -7.45 -19.61
C VAL A 98 -2.74 -6.19 -20.35
N THR A 99 -3.92 -6.20 -20.98
CA THR A 99 -4.56 -4.98 -21.45
C THR A 99 -5.50 -4.49 -20.36
N LEU A 100 -5.26 -3.29 -19.84
CA LEU A 100 -6.20 -2.63 -18.94
C LEU A 100 -7.21 -1.84 -19.78
N PRO A 101 -8.51 -2.17 -19.73
CA PRO A 101 -9.50 -1.32 -20.36
C PRO A 101 -9.54 0.03 -19.62
N ALA A 102 -9.77 1.12 -20.35
CA ALA A 102 -9.65 2.49 -19.84
C ALA A 102 -10.54 2.77 -18.61
N ASN A 103 -11.62 2.00 -18.43
CA ASN A 103 -12.57 2.11 -17.33
C ASN A 103 -12.21 1.24 -16.11
N GLU A 104 -11.10 0.50 -16.09
CA GLU A 104 -10.72 -0.36 -14.96
C GLU A 104 -9.27 -0.17 -14.42
N PRO A 105 -8.73 1.06 -14.33
CA PRO A 105 -7.39 1.27 -13.77
C PRO A 105 -7.29 0.90 -12.29
N ALA A 106 -8.42 0.89 -11.56
CA ALA A 106 -8.48 0.58 -10.13
C ALA A 106 -7.99 -0.83 -9.77
N ARG A 107 -7.83 -1.72 -10.75
CA ARG A 107 -7.27 -3.07 -10.52
C ARG A 107 -5.75 -3.08 -10.43
N ALA A 108 -5.07 -2.03 -10.89
CA ALA A 108 -3.64 -1.88 -10.82
C ALA A 108 -3.24 -1.26 -9.48
N VAL A 109 -2.43 -1.97 -8.72
CA VAL A 109 -1.97 -1.57 -7.39
C VAL A 109 -0.46 -1.70 -7.25
N TRP A 110 0.10 -0.94 -6.33
CA TRP A 110 1.52 -0.99 -5.98
C TRP A 110 1.75 -1.01 -4.47
N ARG A 111 2.94 -1.48 -4.10
CA ARG A 111 3.48 -1.45 -2.73
C ARG A 111 5.00 -1.32 -2.77
N CYS A 112 5.64 -1.07 -1.62
CA CYS A 112 7.10 -1.08 -1.53
C CYS A 112 7.61 -2.41 -0.98
N MET A 113 8.67 -2.95 -1.59
CA MET A 113 9.41 -4.11 -1.09
C MET A 113 10.90 -3.92 -1.37
N ASP A 114 11.72 -4.02 -0.33
CA ASP A 114 13.19 -3.91 -0.45
C ASP A 114 13.64 -2.64 -1.19
N GLY A 115 12.94 -1.53 -0.99
CA GLY A 115 13.25 -0.25 -1.63
C GLY A 115 12.70 -0.11 -3.06
N ALA A 116 12.14 -1.17 -3.64
CA ALA A 116 11.58 -1.18 -4.98
C ALA A 116 10.05 -0.96 -4.97
N VAL A 117 9.57 -0.32 -6.02
CA VAL A 117 8.13 -0.27 -6.34
C VAL A 117 7.74 -1.62 -6.93
N MET A 118 6.80 -2.31 -6.29
CA MET A 118 6.23 -3.57 -6.77
C MET A 118 4.81 -3.31 -7.25
N VAL A 119 4.48 -3.75 -8.47
CA VAL A 119 3.15 -3.59 -9.09
C VAL A 119 2.44 -4.92 -9.25
N CYS A 120 1.10 -4.90 -9.15
CA CYS A 120 0.21 -6.04 -9.36
C CYS A 120 -1.09 -5.55 -10.00
N ILE A 121 -1.68 -6.37 -10.88
CA ILE A 121 -3.02 -6.13 -11.44
C ILE A 121 -3.93 -7.28 -11.02
N ALA A 122 -4.99 -6.96 -10.27
CA ALA A 122 -5.98 -7.94 -9.85
C ALA A 122 -6.84 -8.40 -11.04
N GLY A 123 -7.16 -9.69 -11.10
CA GLY A 123 -8.00 -10.26 -12.16
C GLY A 123 -7.76 -11.75 -12.37
N GLY A 124 -8.74 -12.45 -12.95
CA GLY A 124 -8.67 -13.90 -13.17
C GLY A 124 -8.36 -14.66 -11.87
N ARG A 125 -7.25 -15.41 -11.84
CA ARG A 125 -6.76 -16.12 -10.64
C ARG A 125 -5.78 -15.29 -9.77
N ARG A 126 -5.40 -14.08 -10.19
CA ARG A 126 -4.42 -13.23 -9.51
C ARG A 126 -5.06 -12.43 -8.38
N PHE A 127 -4.49 -12.50 -7.18
CA PHE A 127 -4.89 -11.78 -5.99
C PHE A 127 -3.74 -10.92 -5.49
N CYS A 128 -3.94 -9.61 -5.37
CA CYS A 128 -2.88 -8.68 -4.98
C CYS A 128 -2.84 -8.42 -3.46
N GLY A 129 -3.57 -9.15 -2.63
CA GLY A 129 -3.48 -9.01 -1.17
C GLY A 129 -2.40 -9.89 -0.54
N ARG A 130 -2.37 -9.92 0.79
CA ARG A 130 -1.61 -10.91 1.56
C ARG A 130 -2.23 -12.30 1.36
N ALA A 131 -1.41 -13.27 1.03
CA ALA A 131 -1.86 -14.63 0.81
C ALA A 131 -2.31 -15.27 2.13
N ASP A 132 -3.30 -16.16 2.03
CA ASP A 132 -3.60 -17.09 3.10
C ASP A 132 -2.57 -18.23 3.08
N THR A 133 -1.76 -18.29 4.14
CA THR A 133 -0.74 -19.31 4.36
C THR A 133 -1.16 -20.33 5.41
N GLN A 134 -2.43 -20.32 5.84
CA GLN A 134 -2.94 -21.29 6.80
C GLN A 134 -3.24 -22.61 6.10
N VAL A 135 -2.92 -23.72 6.77
CA VAL A 135 -3.27 -25.08 6.34
C VAL A 135 -4.61 -25.46 6.96
N VAL A 136 -5.58 -24.54 6.90
CA VAL A 136 -6.91 -24.69 7.49
C VAL A 136 -7.94 -24.54 6.38
N PRO A 137 -8.78 -25.56 6.13
CA PRO A 137 -9.76 -25.48 5.05
C PRO A 137 -10.87 -24.49 5.38
N SER A 138 -11.24 -23.68 4.38
CA SER A 138 -12.39 -22.78 4.44
C SER A 138 -13.70 -23.56 4.63
N PRO A 139 -14.75 -22.93 5.19
CA PRO A 139 -16.08 -23.52 5.26
C PRO A 139 -16.60 -24.00 3.89
N GLU A 140 -16.32 -23.24 2.83
CA GLU A 140 -16.75 -23.54 1.46
C GLU A 140 -15.99 -24.73 0.88
N ALA A 141 -14.70 -24.88 1.18
CA ALA A 141 -13.92 -26.06 0.79
C ALA A 141 -14.44 -27.33 1.49
N ARG A 142 -14.79 -27.24 2.78
CA ARG A 142 -15.42 -28.36 3.52
C ARG A 142 -16.76 -28.74 2.91
N LYS A 143 -17.61 -27.76 2.62
CA LYS A 143 -18.88 -28.00 1.93
C LYS A 143 -18.66 -28.66 0.57
N TYR A 144 -17.69 -28.18 -0.20
CA TYR A 144 -17.38 -28.73 -1.52
C TYR A 144 -16.98 -30.20 -1.44
N CYS A 145 -16.10 -30.58 -0.50
CA CYS A 145 -15.68 -31.98 -0.35
C CYS A 145 -16.76 -32.89 0.22
N HIS A 146 -17.62 -32.39 1.09
CA HIS A 146 -18.82 -33.12 1.50
C HIS A 146 -19.68 -33.51 0.29
N ASP A 147 -19.90 -32.57 -0.64
CA ASP A 147 -20.74 -32.79 -1.82
C ASP A 147 -19.99 -33.55 -2.95
N ASN A 148 -18.65 -33.54 -2.94
CA ASN A 148 -17.78 -34.09 -3.99
C ASN A 148 -16.60 -34.88 -3.39
N PRO A 149 -16.83 -36.01 -2.71
CA PRO A 149 -15.83 -36.65 -1.83
C PRO A 149 -14.62 -37.28 -2.56
N SER A 150 -14.68 -37.40 -3.88
CA SER A 150 -13.60 -37.92 -4.72
C SER A 150 -12.95 -36.85 -5.61
N ALA A 151 -13.27 -35.56 -5.41
CA ALA A 151 -12.72 -34.49 -6.22
C ALA A 151 -11.20 -34.36 -6.02
N VAL A 152 -10.45 -34.43 -7.11
CA VAL A 152 -8.98 -34.34 -7.13
C VAL A 152 -8.45 -32.89 -7.03
N GLU A 153 -9.33 -31.91 -7.23
CA GLU A 153 -9.04 -30.48 -7.07
C GLU A 153 -10.28 -29.79 -6.47
N VAL A 154 -10.09 -29.02 -5.41
CA VAL A 154 -11.09 -28.10 -4.88
C VAL A 154 -10.94 -26.75 -5.58
N PRO A 155 -12.00 -26.19 -6.19
CA PRO A 155 -11.89 -24.99 -7.01
C PRO A 155 -11.62 -23.73 -6.17
N SER A 156 -10.95 -22.75 -6.79
CA SER A 156 -10.56 -21.50 -6.11
C SER A 156 -11.70 -20.64 -5.58
N TRP A 157 -12.93 -20.82 -6.08
CA TRP A 157 -14.10 -20.14 -5.51
C TRP A 157 -14.47 -20.71 -4.13
N ALA A 158 -14.10 -21.96 -3.84
CA ALA A 158 -14.33 -22.61 -2.55
C ALA A 158 -13.13 -22.42 -1.60
N THR A 159 -11.90 -22.57 -2.08
CA THR A 159 -10.70 -22.40 -1.23
C THR A 159 -10.31 -20.95 -0.97
N GLY A 160 -10.88 -20.01 -1.71
CA GLY A 160 -10.38 -18.63 -1.76
C GLY A 160 -9.32 -18.44 -2.85
N ARG A 161 -9.20 -17.20 -3.34
CA ARG A 161 -8.20 -16.79 -4.36
C ARG A 161 -6.86 -16.36 -3.75
N ASP A 162 -6.82 -16.25 -2.43
CA ASP A 162 -5.71 -15.79 -1.62
C ASP A 162 -4.88 -16.95 -1.04
N THR A 163 -5.39 -18.18 -0.99
CA THR A 163 -4.59 -19.35 -0.55
C THR A 163 -3.42 -19.64 -1.48
N ILE A 164 -2.29 -20.08 -0.89
CA ILE A 164 -1.14 -20.60 -1.63
C ILE A 164 -1.16 -22.12 -1.83
N PHE A 165 -2.17 -22.80 -1.31
CA PHE A 165 -2.27 -24.25 -1.34
C PHE A 165 -3.27 -24.73 -2.40
N ALA A 166 -2.92 -25.80 -3.09
CA ALA A 166 -3.90 -26.64 -3.77
C ALA A 166 -4.55 -27.57 -2.74
N TRP A 167 -5.83 -27.82 -2.95
CA TRP A 167 -6.64 -28.67 -2.09
C TRP A 167 -7.28 -29.78 -2.92
N ARG A 168 -7.44 -30.96 -2.33
CA ARG A 168 -8.21 -32.08 -2.88
C ARG A 168 -9.11 -32.65 -1.80
N CYS A 169 -10.10 -33.45 -2.19
CA CYS A 169 -10.94 -34.17 -1.24
C CYS A 169 -10.35 -35.55 -0.94
N GLU A 170 -10.38 -35.94 0.33
CA GLU A 170 -10.14 -37.30 0.80
C GLU A 170 -11.38 -37.75 1.57
N GLY A 171 -12.35 -38.31 0.84
CA GLY A 171 -13.70 -38.43 1.36
C GLY A 171 -14.31 -37.03 1.58
N PRO A 172 -15.07 -36.81 2.66
CA PRO A 172 -15.70 -35.50 2.91
C PRO A 172 -14.72 -34.42 3.35
N GLU A 173 -13.44 -34.76 3.59
CA GLU A 173 -12.47 -33.85 4.17
C GLU A 173 -11.57 -33.21 3.09
N PRO A 174 -11.48 -31.87 3.04
CA PRO A 174 -10.50 -31.17 2.23
C PRO A 174 -9.11 -31.27 2.85
N ILE A 175 -8.13 -31.66 2.04
CA ILE A 175 -6.73 -31.72 2.45
C ILE A 175 -5.83 -30.97 1.47
N VAL A 176 -4.69 -30.47 1.97
CA VAL A 176 -3.69 -29.82 1.12
C VAL A 176 -3.00 -30.88 0.25
N SER A 177 -3.07 -30.69 -1.07
CA SER A 177 -2.37 -31.51 -2.07
C SER A 177 -1.00 -30.93 -2.44
N GLY A 178 -0.72 -29.69 -2.07
CA GLY A 178 0.61 -29.07 -2.18
C GLY A 178 0.58 -27.55 -2.12
N ALA A 179 1.74 -26.92 -1.99
CA ALA A 179 1.89 -25.48 -2.21
C ALA A 179 2.04 -25.19 -3.71
N VAL A 180 1.21 -24.29 -4.24
CA VAL A 180 1.22 -23.89 -5.66
C VAL A 180 1.78 -22.49 -5.90
N ARG A 181 2.04 -21.76 -4.81
CA ARG A 181 2.57 -20.39 -4.82
C ARG A 181 3.56 -20.20 -3.68
N SER A 182 4.42 -19.20 -3.81
CA SER A 182 5.33 -18.77 -2.76
C SER A 182 5.02 -17.35 -2.32
N VAL A 183 5.23 -17.05 -1.04
CA VAL A 183 5.08 -15.68 -0.52
C VAL A 183 6.42 -15.02 -0.29
N ASP A 184 6.50 -13.72 -0.55
CA ASP A 184 7.62 -12.90 -0.10
C ASP A 184 7.66 -12.75 1.42
N LYS A 185 8.72 -12.12 1.93
CA LYS A 185 8.94 -11.88 3.37
C LYS A 185 7.81 -11.07 4.04
N ARG A 186 6.89 -10.50 3.26
CA ARG A 186 5.76 -9.68 3.71
C ARG A 186 4.42 -10.40 3.57
N GLY A 187 4.42 -11.65 3.11
CA GLY A 187 3.23 -12.49 2.97
C GLY A 187 2.45 -12.27 1.67
N PHE A 188 3.02 -11.64 0.65
CA PHE A 188 2.37 -11.48 -0.65
C PHE A 188 2.88 -12.51 -1.66
N VAL A 189 2.02 -12.98 -2.56
CA VAL A 189 2.37 -14.00 -3.58
C VAL A 189 3.43 -13.46 -4.55
N LYS A 190 4.66 -13.99 -4.53
CA LYS A 190 5.79 -13.46 -5.31
C LYS A 190 5.49 -13.38 -6.80
N GLU A 191 4.82 -14.40 -7.32
CA GLU A 191 4.54 -14.54 -8.75
C GLU A 191 3.50 -13.52 -9.26
N TYR A 192 2.82 -12.81 -8.35
CA TYR A 192 1.82 -11.79 -8.68
C TYR A 192 2.36 -10.36 -8.63
N TRP A 193 3.51 -10.16 -7.99
CA TRP A 193 4.11 -8.84 -7.81
C TRP A 193 5.39 -8.71 -8.64
N GLN A 194 5.40 -7.75 -9.55
CA GLN A 194 6.55 -7.48 -10.43
C GLN A 194 7.21 -6.17 -10.04
N ALA A 195 8.54 -6.11 -10.04
CA ALA A 195 9.25 -4.86 -9.86
C ALA A 195 8.93 -3.92 -11.03
N TYR A 196 8.45 -2.73 -10.70
CA TYR A 196 8.29 -1.64 -11.64
C TYR A 196 9.64 -1.00 -11.91
N LYS A 197 9.94 -0.74 -13.18
CA LYS A 197 11.12 -0.02 -13.63
C LYS A 197 10.66 0.94 -14.71
N PRO A 198 10.84 2.26 -14.58
CA PRO A 198 10.56 3.17 -15.68
C PRO A 198 11.40 2.77 -16.90
N ASP A 199 10.83 2.90 -18.10
CA ASP A 199 11.58 2.68 -19.33
C ASP A 199 12.68 3.76 -19.37
N ALA A 200 13.87 3.41 -19.86
CA ALA A 200 14.90 4.42 -20.08
C ALA A 200 14.34 5.41 -21.12
N GLN A 201 14.13 6.65 -20.70
CA GLN A 201 13.73 7.75 -21.58
C GLN A 201 14.88 8.09 -22.54
#